data_AF-A0A918KMN7-F1
#
_entry.id   AF-A0A918KMN7-F1
#
_cell.length_a   1.000
_cell.length_b   1.000
_cell.length_c   1.000
_cell.angle_alpha   90.00
_cell.angle_beta   90.00
_cell.angle_gamma   90.00
#
_symmetry.space_group_name_H-M   'P 1'
#
loop_
_entity.id
_entity.type
_entity.pdbx_description
1 polymer ?
#
loop_
_entity_poly.entity_id
_entity_poly.type
_entity_poly.pdbx_seq_one_letter_code
_entity_poly.pdbx_strand_id
1 'polypeptide(L)'
;MGVKMFEKVKNSGAGLLADLNQVLKKHTVAHHSNVNPQANRFSSNNKKNQQEFEGQDVPSVADSIKGLLTHLVNLEQRAREAEKYGDLKSLDELGAVIRAARVKQGLTIEGLAELADVGQVTVHKLEKGSLQVQVPKLVQVVDALGLELMVTAR
;
A
#
# COMPACT_ATOMS: atom_id res chain seq x y z
N MET A 1 11.44 -5.13 37.97
CA MET A 1 9.96 -5.08 38.03
C MET A 1 9.52 -3.88 37.20
N GLY A 2 8.65 -4.08 36.21
CA GLY A 2 8.21 -3.08 35.22
C GLY A 2 9.01 -3.16 33.91
N VAL A 3 8.45 -3.19 32.70
CA VAL A 3 7.07 -3.09 32.22
C VAL A 3 6.99 -3.91 30.92
N LYS A 4 6.12 -4.92 30.84
CA LYS A 4 5.68 -5.51 29.57
C LYS A 4 4.44 -4.70 29.13
N MET A 5 4.62 -3.77 28.21
CA MET A 5 3.52 -3.17 27.44
C MET A 5 3.90 -3.28 25.96
N PHE A 6 2.88 -3.39 25.11
CA PHE A 6 2.93 -3.69 23.67
C PHE A 6 2.89 -5.17 23.29
N GLU A 7 1.82 -5.83 23.69
CA GLU A 7 1.29 -6.95 22.89
C GLU A 7 -0.23 -6.91 22.88
N LYS A 8 -0.82 -6.04 22.03
CA LYS A 8 -2.21 -6.19 21.58
C LYS A 8 -2.57 -5.34 20.37
N VAL A 9 -2.02 -5.63 19.18
CA VAL A 9 -2.65 -5.25 17.90
C VAL A 9 -2.41 -6.33 16.85
N LYS A 10 -2.99 -7.52 17.07
CA LYS A 10 -3.18 -8.54 16.03
C LYS A 10 -4.58 -9.12 16.23
N ASN A 11 -5.58 -8.55 15.53
CA ASN A 11 -6.85 -9.20 15.11
C ASN A 11 -8.00 -8.25 14.68
N SER A 12 -7.75 -6.99 14.29
CA SER A 12 -8.86 -6.09 13.92
C SER A 12 -9.41 -6.24 12.49
N GLY A 13 -8.73 -6.95 11.59
CA GLY A 13 -9.16 -7.07 10.18
C GLY A 13 -10.31 -8.08 9.96
N ALA A 14 -10.31 -9.19 10.71
CA ALA A 14 -11.34 -10.23 10.57
C ALA A 14 -12.69 -9.82 11.20
N GLY A 15 -12.66 -8.97 12.22
CA GLY A 15 -13.86 -8.45 12.89
C GLY A 15 -14.66 -7.49 12.02
N LEU A 16 -13.98 -6.60 11.29
CA LEU A 16 -14.63 -5.59 10.42
C LEU A 16 -15.46 -6.22 9.29
N LEU A 17 -14.94 -7.29 8.66
CA LEU A 17 -15.65 -8.02 7.61
C LEU A 17 -16.85 -8.82 8.15
N ALA A 18 -16.75 -9.32 9.38
CA ALA A 18 -17.86 -10.02 10.04
C ALA A 18 -18.97 -9.04 10.45
N ASP A 19 -18.60 -7.88 10.99
CA ASP A 19 -19.53 -6.81 11.39
C ASP A 19 -20.27 -6.22 10.20
N LEU A 20 -19.58 -6.00 9.07
CA LEU A 20 -20.20 -5.49 7.84
C LEU A 20 -21.20 -6.48 7.23
N ASN A 21 -20.86 -7.77 7.23
CA ASN A 21 -21.81 -8.82 6.80
C ASN A 21 -23.05 -8.88 7.70
N GLN A 22 -22.90 -8.60 9.00
CA GLN A 22 -24.02 -8.57 9.94
C GLN A 22 -24.93 -7.34 9.72
N VAL A 23 -24.36 -6.19 9.37
CA VAL A 23 -25.12 -4.97 9.03
C VAL A 23 -25.89 -5.16 7.72
N LEU A 24 -25.27 -5.74 6.69
CA LEU A 24 -25.91 -6.00 5.40
C LEU A 24 -27.11 -6.96 5.53
N LYS A 25 -27.02 -7.99 6.37
CA LYS A 25 -28.15 -8.92 6.64
C LYS A 25 -29.32 -8.25 7.37
N LYS A 26 -29.07 -7.21 8.17
CA LYS A 26 -30.14 -6.49 8.88
C LYS A 26 -30.98 -5.60 7.96
N HIS A 27 -30.45 -5.17 6.82
CA HIS A 27 -31.14 -4.23 5.91
C HIS A 27 -31.78 -4.87 4.67
N THR A 28 -31.55 -6.15 4.38
CA THR A 28 -32.07 -6.82 3.18
C THR A 28 -33.41 -7.56 3.36
N VAL A 29 -33.97 -7.63 4.58
CA VAL A 29 -35.18 -8.45 4.85
C VAL A 29 -36.50 -7.65 4.84
N ALA A 30 -36.47 -6.33 4.66
CA ALA A 30 -37.68 -5.50 4.79
C ALA A 30 -38.02 -4.73 3.51
N HIS A 31 -38.38 -5.40 2.41
CA HIS A 31 -39.28 -4.82 1.39
C HIS A 31 -39.79 -5.91 0.44
N HIS A 32 -40.84 -6.62 0.85
CA HIS A 32 -41.74 -7.29 -0.07
C HIS A 32 -43.14 -6.66 0.06
N SER A 33 -43.85 -6.63 -1.07
CA SER A 33 -45.25 -6.28 -1.29
C SER A 33 -45.68 -4.82 -1.11
N ASN A 34 -45.82 -4.10 -2.25
CA ASN A 34 -47.07 -3.41 -2.55
C ASN A 34 -47.21 -3.16 -4.07
N VAL A 35 -48.04 -3.95 -4.76
CA VAL A 35 -48.45 -3.72 -6.15
C VAL A 35 -49.80 -3.00 -6.10
N ASN A 36 -49.86 -1.75 -6.56
CA ASN A 36 -51.12 -1.05 -6.76
C ASN A 36 -51.40 -0.90 -8.28
N PRO A 37 -52.46 -1.53 -8.82
CA PRO A 37 -52.69 -1.61 -10.26
C PRO A 37 -53.74 -0.60 -10.74
N GLN A 38 -53.57 0.71 -10.54
CA GLN A 38 -54.45 1.70 -11.18
C GLN A 38 -53.74 3.04 -11.48
N ALA A 39 -53.18 3.14 -12.69
CA ALA A 39 -53.03 4.41 -13.41
C ALA A 39 -52.80 4.11 -14.89
N ASN A 40 -53.78 3.49 -15.53
CA ASN A 40 -53.84 3.35 -16.98
C ASN A 40 -54.90 4.32 -17.48
N ARG A 41 -54.46 5.44 -18.06
CA ARG A 41 -55.22 6.38 -18.92
C ARG A 41 -54.36 7.64 -19.03
N PHE A 42 -53.45 7.71 -20.00
CA PHE A 42 -53.23 8.90 -20.81
C PHE A 42 -52.15 8.60 -21.87
N SER A 43 -52.56 8.82 -23.12
CA SER A 43 -51.74 9.10 -24.30
C SER A 43 -50.74 8.06 -24.80
N SER A 44 -51.29 7.21 -25.68
CA SER A 44 -50.76 7.00 -27.04
C SER A 44 -49.78 8.09 -27.51
N ASN A 45 -48.51 7.75 -27.64
CA ASN A 45 -47.60 8.16 -28.72
C ASN A 45 -46.17 7.76 -28.37
N ASN A 46 -45.83 6.46 -28.48
CA ASN A 46 -44.45 6.06 -28.77
C ASN A 46 -44.36 4.60 -29.27
N LYS A 47 -45.10 4.27 -30.35
CA LYS A 47 -44.86 3.03 -31.11
C LYS A 47 -43.83 3.34 -32.20
N LYS A 48 -42.54 3.34 -31.83
CA LYS A 48 -41.35 3.16 -32.71
C LYS A 48 -40.09 3.53 -31.92
N ASN A 49 -39.67 2.63 -31.03
CA ASN A 49 -38.29 2.45 -30.58
C ASN A 49 -38.30 1.38 -29.49
N GLN A 50 -38.59 0.14 -29.90
CA GLN A 50 -38.19 -1.04 -29.16
C GLN A 50 -37.11 -1.69 -30.02
N GLN A 51 -35.91 -1.12 -29.97
CA GLN A 51 -34.71 -1.92 -30.19
C GLN A 51 -34.51 -2.69 -28.89
N GLU A 52 -34.65 -4.01 -28.99
CA GLU A 52 -34.25 -4.96 -27.96
C GLU A 52 -32.77 -4.74 -27.68
N PHE A 53 -32.47 -3.98 -26.63
CA PHE A 53 -31.18 -4.07 -25.96
C PHE A 53 -31.21 -5.38 -25.19
N GLU A 54 -30.65 -6.43 -25.79
CA GLU A 54 -30.29 -7.65 -25.08
C GLU A 54 -29.55 -7.26 -23.79
N GLY A 55 -30.03 -7.80 -22.67
CA GLY A 55 -29.70 -7.35 -21.32
C GLY A 55 -28.20 -7.25 -21.09
N GLN A 56 -27.68 -6.02 -21.10
CA GLN A 56 -26.54 -5.71 -20.28
C GLN A 56 -27.04 -5.76 -18.84
N ASP A 57 -26.68 -6.83 -18.13
CA ASP A 57 -26.88 -6.95 -16.68
C ASP A 57 -26.36 -5.68 -16.03
N VAL A 58 -27.28 -4.76 -15.71
CA VAL A 58 -26.93 -3.56 -14.98
C VAL A 58 -26.42 -4.08 -13.64
N PRO A 59 -25.13 -3.85 -13.29
CA PRO A 59 -24.58 -4.42 -12.08
C PRO A 59 -25.48 -4.01 -10.95
N SER A 60 -25.93 -5.00 -10.17
CA SER A 60 -26.76 -4.74 -9.01
C SER A 60 -26.06 -3.68 -8.17
N VAL A 61 -26.83 -2.87 -7.44
CA VAL A 61 -26.24 -1.88 -6.52
C VAL A 61 -25.21 -2.55 -5.60
N ALA A 62 -25.44 -3.80 -5.22
CA ALA A 62 -24.49 -4.63 -4.48
C ALA A 62 -23.17 -4.90 -5.24
N ASP A 63 -23.24 -5.21 -6.54
CA ASP A 63 -22.07 -5.46 -7.38
C ASP A 63 -21.26 -4.18 -7.61
N SER A 64 -21.96 -3.05 -7.77
CA SER A 64 -21.34 -1.73 -7.88
C SER A 64 -20.62 -1.35 -6.59
N ILE A 65 -21.26 -1.54 -5.42
CA ILE A 65 -20.64 -1.31 -4.11
C ILE A 65 -19.43 -2.23 -3.91
N LYS A 66 -19.54 -3.51 -4.28
CA LYS A 66 -18.44 -4.47 -4.19
C LYS A 66 -17.27 -4.05 -5.07
N GLY A 67 -17.53 -3.62 -6.31
CA GLY A 67 -16.52 -3.10 -7.22
C GLY A 67 -15.80 -1.87 -6.67
N LEU A 68 -16.54 -0.93 -6.07
CA LEU A 68 -15.97 0.25 -5.41
C LEU A 68 -15.10 -0.12 -4.21
N LEU A 69 -15.55 -1.05 -3.36
CA LEU A 69 -14.77 -1.52 -2.21
C LEU A 69 -13.47 -2.22 -2.66
N THR A 70 -13.53 -3.06 -3.68
CA THR A 70 -12.32 -3.68 -4.26
C THR A 70 -11.36 -2.64 -4.79
N HIS A 71 -11.87 -1.61 -5.49
CA HIS A 71 -11.03 -0.54 -6.00
C HIS A 71 -10.37 0.28 -4.87
N LEU A 72 -11.10 0.57 -3.79
CA LEU A 72 -10.55 1.27 -2.62
C LEU A 72 -9.44 0.48 -1.94
N VAL A 73 -9.63 -0.82 -1.73
CA VAL A 73 -8.59 -1.69 -1.16
C VAL A 73 -7.34 -1.69 -2.06
N ASN A 74 -7.52 -1.77 -3.37
CA ASN A 74 -6.40 -1.72 -4.32
C ASN A 74 -5.69 -0.35 -4.31
N LEU A 75 -6.41 0.75 -4.09
CA LEU A 75 -5.81 2.08 -3.94
C LEU A 75 -4.98 2.18 -2.66
N GLU A 76 -5.50 1.69 -1.54
CA GLU A 76 -4.76 1.69 -0.28
C GLU A 76 -3.47 0.87 -0.38
N GLN A 77 -3.53 -0.29 -1.02
CA GLN A 77 -2.35 -1.14 -1.19
C GLN A 77 -1.28 -0.45 -2.04
N ARG A 78 -1.68 0.17 -3.15
CA ARG A 78 -0.78 0.98 -4.00
C ARG A 78 -0.18 2.17 -3.25
N ALA A 79 -0.96 2.84 -2.41
CA ALA A 79 -0.47 3.95 -1.60
C ALA A 79 0.58 3.49 -0.58
N ARG A 80 0.34 2.34 0.09
CA ARG A 80 1.33 1.75 1.01
C ARG A 80 2.61 1.34 0.31
N GLU A 81 2.51 0.76 -0.89
CA GLU A 81 3.67 0.41 -1.70
C GLU A 81 4.46 1.66 -2.11
N ALA A 82 3.78 2.71 -2.56
CA ALA A 82 4.41 3.99 -2.90
C ALA A 82 5.08 4.66 -1.70
N GLU A 83 4.45 4.63 -0.52
CA GLU A 83 5.05 5.13 0.72
C GLU A 83 6.26 4.31 1.16
N LYS A 84 6.26 3.00 0.93
CA LYS A 84 7.32 2.08 1.37
C LYS A 84 8.66 2.38 0.69
N TYR A 85 8.64 2.86 -0.55
CA TYR A 85 9.86 3.11 -1.33
C TYR A 85 10.42 4.53 -1.19
N GLY A 86 9.63 5.46 -0.63
CA GLY A 86 10.09 6.81 -0.30
C GLY A 86 10.76 7.55 -1.47
N ASP A 87 11.64 8.48 -1.11
CA ASP A 87 12.47 9.25 -2.04
C ASP A 87 13.64 8.37 -2.52
N LEU A 88 13.41 7.65 -3.63
CA LEU A 88 14.42 6.80 -4.25
C LEU A 88 15.58 7.66 -4.78
N LYS A 89 16.78 7.37 -4.28
CA LYS A 89 18.01 8.02 -4.69
C LYS A 89 18.75 7.21 -5.73
N SER A 90 19.38 7.90 -6.66
CA SER A 90 20.23 7.27 -7.67
C SER A 90 21.51 6.71 -7.02
N LEU A 91 22.20 5.80 -7.73
CA LEU A 91 23.46 5.25 -7.26
C LEU A 91 24.54 6.33 -7.01
N ASP A 92 24.53 7.42 -7.79
CA ASP A 92 25.46 8.53 -7.64
C ASP A 92 25.28 9.29 -6.31
N GLU A 93 24.07 9.24 -5.74
CA GLU A 93 23.73 9.89 -4.47
C GLU A 93 23.95 8.95 -3.25
N LEU A 94 24.25 7.68 -3.49
CA LEU A 94 24.38 6.65 -2.45
C LEU A 94 25.36 7.06 -1.35
N GLY A 95 26.53 7.59 -1.72
CA GLY A 95 27.54 8.02 -0.76
C GLY A 95 27.04 9.14 0.16
N ALA A 96 26.24 10.06 -0.38
CA ALA A 96 25.61 11.13 0.40
C ALA A 96 24.54 10.59 1.35
N VAL A 97 23.75 9.60 0.90
CA VAL A 97 22.75 8.92 1.74
C VAL A 97 23.41 8.19 2.92
N ILE A 98 24.46 7.42 2.65
CA ILE A 98 25.23 6.70 3.68
C ILE A 98 25.79 7.69 4.71
N ARG A 99 26.41 8.78 4.24
CA ARG A 99 26.96 9.82 5.12
C ARG A 99 25.88 10.48 5.98
N ALA A 100 24.74 10.83 5.38
CA ALA A 100 23.63 11.46 6.09
C ALA A 100 23.06 10.51 7.17
N ALA A 101 22.89 9.23 6.85
CA ALA A 101 22.43 8.23 7.80
C ALA A 101 23.42 8.04 8.97
N ARG A 102 24.72 7.93 8.66
CA ARG A 102 25.77 7.84 9.69
C ARG A 102 25.76 9.03 10.64
N VAL A 103 25.74 10.25 10.10
CA VAL A 103 25.73 11.49 10.90
C VAL A 103 24.46 11.59 11.74
N LYS A 104 23.29 11.20 11.20
CA LYS A 104 22.03 11.17 11.93
C LYS A 104 22.08 10.22 13.14
N GLN A 105 22.84 9.13 13.04
CA GLN A 105 23.04 8.17 14.13
C GLN A 105 24.19 8.55 15.08
N GLY A 106 24.90 9.66 14.83
CA GLY A 106 26.01 10.09 15.67
C GLY A 106 27.27 9.23 15.57
N LEU A 107 27.39 8.42 14.51
CA LEU A 107 28.52 7.52 14.32
C LEU A 107 29.72 8.23 13.68
N THR A 108 30.92 7.95 14.18
CA THR A 108 32.17 8.30 13.49
C THR A 108 32.44 7.36 12.33
N ILE A 109 33.42 7.68 11.47
CA ILE A 109 33.79 6.78 10.36
C ILE A 109 34.34 5.46 10.92
N GLU A 110 35.12 5.56 11.99
CA GLU A 110 35.68 4.44 12.74
C GLU A 110 34.56 3.57 13.32
N GLY A 111 33.56 4.18 13.95
CA GLY A 111 32.46 3.46 14.57
C GLY A 111 31.57 2.74 13.55
N LEU A 112 31.30 3.36 12.39
CA LEU A 112 30.58 2.68 11.31
C LEU A 112 31.41 1.54 10.70
N ALA A 113 32.72 1.75 10.53
CA ALA A 113 33.61 0.72 9.99
C ALA A 113 33.65 -0.52 10.89
N GLU A 114 33.73 -0.32 12.22
CA GLU A 114 33.66 -1.39 13.21
C GLU A 114 32.29 -2.09 13.22
N LEU A 115 31.20 -1.32 13.20
CA LEU A 115 29.83 -1.85 13.18
C LEU A 115 29.56 -2.72 11.95
N ALA A 116 30.10 -2.33 10.80
CA ALA A 116 29.90 -3.02 9.52
C ALA A 116 30.95 -4.12 9.23
N ASP A 117 31.94 -4.31 10.10
CA ASP A 117 33.08 -5.21 9.87
C ASP A 117 33.81 -4.93 8.53
N VAL A 118 34.15 -3.64 8.32
CA VAL A 118 34.87 -3.15 7.14
C VAL A 118 36.02 -2.22 7.52
N GLY A 119 36.96 -2.00 6.60
CA GLY A 119 38.02 -1.00 6.81
C GLY A 119 37.48 0.43 6.70
N GLN A 120 38.01 1.35 7.50
CA GLN A 120 37.67 2.80 7.46
C GLN A 120 37.84 3.42 6.07
N VAL A 121 38.86 2.98 5.33
CA VAL A 121 39.11 3.41 3.94
C VAL A 121 37.93 3.06 3.03
N THR A 122 37.26 1.93 3.27
CA THR A 122 36.07 1.51 2.52
C THR A 122 34.91 2.45 2.79
N VAL A 123 34.64 2.78 4.06
CA VAL A 123 33.59 3.74 4.44
C VAL A 123 33.86 5.11 3.83
N HIS A 124 35.10 5.61 3.91
CA HIS A 124 35.47 6.90 3.32
C HIS A 124 35.30 6.94 1.79
N LYS A 125 35.67 5.84 1.10
CA LYS A 125 35.46 5.70 -0.35
C LYS A 125 33.98 5.69 -0.71
N LEU A 126 33.16 4.96 0.05
CA LEU A 126 31.71 4.91 -0.15
C LEU A 126 31.08 6.29 0.03
N GLU A 127 31.38 7.01 1.12
CA GLU A 127 30.80 8.34 1.37
C GLU A 127 31.22 9.39 0.34
N LYS A 128 32.37 9.21 -0.31
CA LYS A 128 32.81 10.05 -1.43
C LYS A 128 32.18 9.67 -2.78
N GLY A 129 31.36 8.62 -2.84
CA GLY A 129 30.74 8.15 -4.08
C GLY A 129 31.68 7.34 -4.98
N SER A 130 32.73 6.73 -4.42
CA SER A 130 33.63 5.88 -5.21
C SER A 130 32.96 4.52 -5.51
N LEU A 131 32.62 4.30 -6.78
CA LEU A 131 31.98 3.07 -7.28
C LEU A 131 32.92 1.85 -7.34
N GLN A 132 34.19 1.97 -6.95
CA GLN A 132 35.16 0.87 -6.95
C GLN A 132 35.05 -0.05 -5.72
N VAL A 133 34.07 0.18 -4.85
CA VAL A 133 33.85 -0.66 -3.67
C VAL A 133 33.10 -1.92 -4.07
N GLN A 134 33.52 -3.07 -3.54
CA GLN A 134 32.87 -4.34 -3.79
C GLN A 134 31.44 -4.32 -3.23
N VAL A 135 30.47 -4.80 -4.02
CA VAL A 135 29.05 -4.85 -3.64
C VAL A 135 28.82 -5.49 -2.26
N PRO A 136 29.47 -6.60 -1.85
CA PRO A 136 29.30 -7.15 -0.52
C PRO A 136 29.67 -6.18 0.61
N LYS A 137 30.72 -5.38 0.43
CA LYS A 137 31.15 -4.36 1.41
C LYS A 137 30.19 -3.18 1.48
N LEU A 138 29.60 -2.81 0.34
CA LEU A 138 28.53 -1.83 0.31
C LEU A 138 27.31 -2.32 1.10
N VAL A 139 26.85 -3.57 0.85
CA VAL A 139 25.71 -4.17 1.54
C VAL A 139 25.95 -4.22 3.05
N GLN A 140 27.13 -4.64 3.49
CA GLN A 140 27.49 -4.65 4.92
C GLN A 140 27.33 -3.27 5.58
N VAL A 141 27.79 -2.21 4.91
CA VAL A 141 27.69 -0.83 5.44
C VAL A 141 26.24 -0.33 5.45
N VAL A 142 25.48 -0.63 4.40
CA VAL A 142 24.05 -0.28 4.28
C VAL A 142 23.24 -0.99 5.37
N ASP A 143 23.46 -2.29 5.56
CA ASP A 143 22.80 -3.11 6.59
C ASP A 143 23.14 -2.62 8.00
N ALA A 144 24.40 -2.28 8.27
CA ALA A 144 24.85 -1.74 9.55
C ALA A 144 24.14 -0.42 9.90
N LEU A 145 23.77 0.38 8.90
CA LEU A 145 23.01 1.62 9.07
C LEU A 145 21.50 1.40 9.13
N GLY A 146 21.01 0.17 8.92
CA GLY A 146 19.59 -0.15 8.83
C GLY A 146 18.92 0.42 7.59
N LEU A 147 19.66 0.60 6.50
CA LEU A 147 19.16 1.05 5.21
C LEU A 147 18.81 -0.16 4.33
N GLU A 148 17.94 0.03 3.33
CA GLU A 148 17.57 -1.01 2.37
C GLU A 148 18.07 -0.61 0.98
N LEU A 149 18.84 -1.50 0.33
CA LEU A 149 19.32 -1.30 -1.03
C LEU A 149 18.37 -1.99 -2.02
N MET A 150 17.81 -1.22 -2.94
CA MET A 150 16.91 -1.72 -3.98
C MET A 150 17.53 -1.58 -5.37
N VAL A 151 17.33 -2.60 -6.21
CA VAL A 151 17.73 -2.61 -7.62
C VAL A 151 16.47 -2.79 -8.45
N THR A 152 16.19 -1.84 -9.35
CA THR A 152 15.05 -1.88 -10.28
C THR A 152 15.58 -1.93 -11.71
N ALA A 153 14.88 -2.67 -12.58
CA ALA A 153 15.09 -2.53 -14.02
C ALA A 153 14.52 -1.18 -14.48
N ARG A 154 15.18 -0.54 -15.46
CA ARG A 154 14.75 0.70 -16.08
C ARG A 154 13.97 0.43 -17.36
#